data_AF-A0A2D8AFU4-F1
#
_entry.id   AF-A0A2D8AFU4-F1
#
_cell.length_a   1.000
_cell.length_b   1.000
_cell.length_c   1.000
_cell.angle_alpha   90.00
_cell.angle_beta   90.00
_cell.angle_gamma   90.00
#
_symmetry.space_group_name_H-M   'P 1'
#
loop_
_entity.id
_entity.type
_entity.pdbx_description
1 polymer ?
#
loop_
_entity_poly.entity_id
_entity_poly.type
_entity_poly.pdbx_seq_one_letter_code
_entity_poly.pdbx_strand_id
1 'polypeptide(L)'
;MSLLNFSNNRPLADSLSPLPVFILRLWLAQEFIYAGWVKVSDGLNAPEWFAGLDFPFPVSLLPADLNWALAGFGELILGVALLLGIFSRLSAAGLMFIIWVAVYSVHFDLGWHGWNQIDTESGYGFKVPLMMAIMLLPVLVNGAGNWSVDNYLKHLSSLWLSVLTGIKSERTGSGKTLDYHS
;
A
#
# COMPACT_ATOMS: atom_id res chain seq x y z
N MET A 1 11.54 34.73 25.68
CA MET A 1 10.74 34.09 24.61
C MET A 1 10.91 32.59 24.77
N SER A 2 9.93 31.94 25.40
CA SER A 2 9.98 30.52 25.78
C SER A 2 9.95 29.66 24.51
N LEU A 3 11.08 29.04 24.19
CA LEU A 3 11.14 28.03 23.15
C LEU A 3 10.33 26.83 23.66
N LEU A 4 9.25 26.54 22.94
CA LEU A 4 8.31 25.46 23.17
C LEU A 4 9.03 24.18 23.61
N ASN A 5 8.73 23.75 24.84
CA ASN A 5 9.32 22.59 25.49
C ASN A 5 8.79 21.30 24.84
N PHE A 6 9.34 20.92 23.69
CA PHE A 6 9.00 19.69 22.95
C PHE A 6 9.44 18.40 23.68
N SER A 7 10.09 18.48 24.84
CA SER A 7 10.64 17.30 25.53
C SER A 7 9.57 16.41 26.19
N ASN A 8 8.42 16.97 26.58
CA ASN A 8 7.36 16.23 27.29
C ASN A 8 6.43 15.41 26.39
N ASN A 9 6.46 15.61 25.06
CA ASN A 9 5.51 14.97 24.13
C ASN A 9 6.06 13.72 23.43
N ARG A 10 7.32 13.32 23.70
CA ARG A 10 7.95 12.13 23.13
C ARG A 10 7.09 10.85 23.24
N PRO A 11 6.50 10.50 24.40
CA PRO A 11 5.70 9.27 24.50
C PRO A 11 4.39 9.30 23.68
N LEU A 12 3.79 10.48 23.51
CA LEU A 12 2.60 10.64 22.66
C LEU A 12 2.97 10.55 21.17
N ALA A 13 4.07 11.19 20.77
CA ALA A 13 4.58 11.13 19.40
C ALA A 13 4.95 9.69 18.99
N ASP A 14 5.56 8.91 19.89
CA ASP A 14 5.92 7.52 19.64
C ASP A 14 4.69 6.63 19.45
N SER A 15 3.63 6.83 20.24
CA SER A 15 2.36 6.09 20.14
C SER A 15 1.62 6.40 18.83
N LEU A 16 1.66 7.66 18.38
CA LEU A 16 1.01 8.12 17.15
C LEU A 16 1.88 7.96 15.90
N SER A 17 3.15 7.59 16.04
CA SER A 17 4.06 7.37 14.91
C SER A 17 3.53 6.44 13.80
N PRO A 18 2.70 5.40 14.06
CA PRO A 18 2.14 4.55 13.01
C PRO A 18 0.93 5.16 12.30
N LEU A 19 0.31 6.20 12.87
CA LEU A 19 -0.93 6.79 12.39
C LEU A 19 -0.85 7.29 10.93
N PRO A 20 0.22 7.98 10.49
CA PRO A 20 0.28 8.48 9.12
C PRO A 20 0.27 7.36 8.08
N VAL A 21 1.06 6.30 8.31
CA VAL A 21 1.12 5.14 7.41
C VAL A 21 -0.18 4.36 7.44
N PHE A 22 -0.84 4.26 8.60
CA PHE A 22 -2.14 3.62 8.72
C PHE A 22 -3.21 4.38 7.90
N ILE A 23 -3.27 5.71 8.03
CA ILE A 23 -4.22 6.54 7.26
C ILE A 23 -3.96 6.40 5.76
N LEU A 24 -2.68 6.42 5.33
CA LEU A 24 -2.33 6.21 3.91
C LEU A 24 -2.80 4.84 3.40
N ARG A 25 -2.60 3.77 4.20
CA ARG A 25 -3.08 2.43 3.83
C ARG A 25 -4.60 2.39 3.71
N LEU A 26 -5.31 3.00 4.65
CA LEU A 26 -6.79 3.06 4.62
C LEU A 26 -7.28 3.81 3.37
N TRP A 27 -6.70 5.00 3.12
CA TRP A 27 -7.06 5.84 1.98
C TRP A 27 -6.80 5.14 0.65
N LEU A 28 -5.63 4.53 0.47
CA LEU A 28 -5.31 3.84 -0.78
C LEU A 28 -6.10 2.55 -0.95
N ALA A 29 -6.26 1.78 0.13
CA ALA A 29 -6.93 0.50 0.04
C ALA A 29 -8.39 0.64 -0.39
N GLN A 30 -9.11 1.67 0.07
CA GLN A 30 -10.49 1.86 -0.37
C GLN A 30 -10.61 2.06 -1.89
N GLU A 31 -9.68 2.80 -2.50
CA GLU A 31 -9.69 3.09 -3.93
C GLU A 31 -9.48 1.81 -4.74
N PHE A 32 -8.47 1.01 -4.38
CA PHE A 32 -8.19 -0.25 -5.06
C PHE A 32 -9.26 -1.31 -4.81
N ILE A 33 -9.80 -1.38 -3.59
CA ILE A 33 -10.88 -2.33 -3.28
C ILE A 33 -12.12 -1.97 -4.09
N TYR A 34 -12.48 -0.69 -4.16
CA TYR A 34 -13.62 -0.24 -4.95
C TYR A 34 -13.40 -0.50 -6.45
N ALA A 35 -12.25 -0.10 -6.99
CA ALA A 35 -11.91 -0.31 -8.40
C ALA A 35 -11.93 -1.79 -8.78
N GLY A 36 -11.31 -2.65 -7.96
CA GLY A 36 -11.29 -4.09 -8.22
C GLY A 36 -12.67 -4.72 -8.04
N TRP A 37 -13.48 -4.23 -7.09
CA TRP A 37 -14.86 -4.69 -6.92
C TRP A 37 -15.70 -4.42 -8.17
N VAL A 38 -15.64 -3.20 -8.70
CA VAL A 38 -16.34 -2.83 -9.95
C VAL A 38 -15.92 -3.75 -11.10
N LYS A 39 -14.61 -3.98 -11.27
CA LYS A 39 -14.10 -4.86 -12.34
C LYS A 39 -14.61 -6.29 -12.22
N VAL A 40 -14.61 -6.84 -11.00
CA VAL A 40 -15.03 -8.23 -10.76
C VAL A 40 -16.56 -8.37 -10.77
N SER A 41 -17.30 -7.35 -10.36
CA SER A 41 -18.77 -7.37 -10.38
C SER A 41 -19.36 -7.30 -11.78
N ASP A 42 -18.67 -6.63 -12.72
CA ASP A 42 -19.10 -6.51 -14.11
C ASP A 42 -18.83 -7.79 -14.93
N GLY A 43 -18.12 -8.75 -14.35
CA GLY A 43 -17.81 -10.06 -14.94
C GLY A 43 -16.33 -10.26 -15.26
N LEU A 44 -15.98 -11.47 -15.69
CA LEU A 44 -14.60 -11.83 -16.03
C LEU A 44 -14.22 -11.52 -17.47
N ASN A 45 -15.20 -11.18 -18.31
CA ASN A 45 -14.95 -10.81 -19.69
C ASN A 45 -14.54 -9.33 -19.73
N ALA A 46 -13.47 -9.04 -20.44
CA ALA A 46 -13.02 -7.68 -20.65
C ALA A 46 -14.07 -6.91 -21.47
N PRO A 47 -14.44 -5.69 -21.05
CA PRO A 47 -15.21 -4.78 -21.89
C PRO A 47 -14.49 -4.51 -23.22
N GLU A 48 -15.24 -4.22 -24.29
CA GLU A 48 -14.66 -3.98 -25.63
C GLU A 48 -13.61 -2.85 -25.63
N TRP A 49 -13.83 -1.78 -24.86
CA TRP A 49 -12.89 -0.67 -24.74
C TRP A 49 -11.56 -1.10 -24.09
N PHE A 50 -11.58 -2.09 -23.18
CA PHE A 50 -10.38 -2.61 -22.52
C PHE A 50 -9.64 -3.59 -23.42
N ALA A 51 -10.37 -4.41 -24.17
CA ALA A 51 -9.81 -5.35 -25.13
C ALA A 51 -9.08 -4.65 -26.29
N GLY A 52 -9.44 -3.40 -26.58
CA GLY A 52 -8.79 -2.56 -27.58
C GLY A 52 -7.52 -1.82 -27.10
N LEU A 53 -7.10 -2.00 -25.84
CA LEU A 53 -5.93 -1.31 -25.29
C LEU A 53 -4.61 -2.01 -25.60
N ASP A 54 -3.56 -1.22 -25.77
CA ASP A 54 -2.19 -1.70 -25.90
C ASP A 54 -1.54 -1.88 -24.52
N PHE A 55 -1.26 -3.12 -24.14
CA PHE A 55 -0.61 -3.45 -22.87
C PHE A 55 0.92 -3.47 -22.99
N PRO A 56 1.65 -3.18 -21.90
CA PRO A 56 3.11 -3.30 -21.90
C PRO A 56 3.54 -4.76 -21.81
N PHE A 57 4.72 -5.11 -22.32
CA PHE A 57 5.32 -6.44 -22.08
C PHE A 57 5.64 -6.63 -20.58
N PRO A 58 5.38 -7.80 -19.97
CA PRO A 58 4.85 -9.05 -20.56
C PRO A 58 3.31 -9.18 -20.51
N VAL A 59 2.60 -8.17 -20.01
CA VAL A 59 1.13 -8.18 -19.87
C VAL A 59 0.43 -8.30 -21.23
N SER A 60 1.04 -7.76 -22.29
CA SER A 60 0.57 -7.92 -23.68
C SER A 60 0.54 -9.35 -24.20
N LEU A 61 1.22 -10.30 -23.54
CA LEU A 61 1.17 -11.71 -23.93
C LEU A 61 -0.12 -12.40 -23.47
N LEU A 62 -0.85 -11.79 -22.53
CA LEU A 62 -2.04 -12.37 -21.95
C LEU A 62 -3.30 -11.90 -22.71
N PRO A 63 -4.33 -12.75 -22.83
CA PRO A 63 -5.63 -12.35 -23.37
C PRO A 63 -6.25 -11.21 -22.54
N ALA A 64 -7.03 -10.34 -23.19
CA ALA A 64 -7.68 -9.20 -22.54
C ALA A 64 -8.54 -9.61 -21.34
N ASP A 65 -9.34 -10.67 -21.45
CA ASP A 65 -10.18 -11.18 -20.36
C ASP A 65 -9.34 -11.60 -19.13
N LEU A 66 -8.20 -12.24 -19.39
CA LEU A 66 -7.30 -12.65 -18.32
C LEU A 66 -6.64 -11.43 -17.66
N ASN A 67 -6.23 -10.43 -18.45
CA ASN A 67 -5.70 -9.17 -17.93
C ASN A 67 -6.75 -8.42 -17.09
N TRP A 68 -8.00 -8.39 -17.55
CA TRP A 68 -9.11 -7.77 -16.83
C TRP A 68 -9.35 -8.45 -15.49
N ALA A 69 -9.45 -9.79 -15.49
CA ALA A 69 -9.62 -10.57 -14.26
C ALA A 69 -8.44 -10.40 -13.30
N LEU A 70 -7.20 -10.48 -13.80
CA LEU A 70 -5.99 -10.31 -12.98
C LEU A 70 -5.88 -8.90 -12.40
N ALA A 71 -6.24 -7.87 -13.16
CA ALA A 71 -6.30 -6.50 -12.65
C ALA A 71 -7.34 -6.37 -11.55
N GLY A 72 -8.57 -6.84 -11.77
CA GLY A 72 -9.66 -6.75 -10.78
C GLY A 72 -9.36 -7.53 -9.49
N PHE A 73 -8.97 -8.80 -9.60
CA PHE A 73 -8.60 -9.61 -8.43
C PHE A 73 -7.30 -9.10 -7.76
N GLY A 74 -6.34 -8.62 -8.55
CA GLY A 74 -5.10 -8.03 -8.04
C GLY A 74 -5.38 -6.80 -7.19
N GLU A 75 -6.18 -5.86 -7.69
CA GLU A 75 -6.60 -4.66 -6.96
C GLU A 75 -7.35 -5.01 -5.67
N LEU A 76 -8.27 -5.97 -5.70
CA LEU A 76 -9.00 -6.43 -4.52
C LEU A 76 -8.10 -7.08 -3.47
N ILE A 77 -7.35 -8.11 -3.87
CA ILE A 77 -6.55 -8.92 -2.94
C ILE A 77 -5.43 -8.06 -2.34
N LEU A 78 -4.71 -7.31 -3.19
CA LEU A 78 -3.62 -6.45 -2.72
C LEU A 78 -4.14 -5.23 -1.98
N GLY A 79 -5.31 -4.69 -2.33
CA GLY A 79 -5.98 -3.61 -1.60
C GLY A 79 -6.39 -4.05 -0.19
N VAL A 80 -7.01 -5.21 -0.04
CA VAL A 80 -7.34 -5.79 1.28
C VAL A 80 -6.07 -6.12 2.07
N ALA A 81 -5.05 -6.69 1.43
CA ALA A 81 -3.77 -6.96 2.08
C ALA A 81 -3.08 -5.67 2.54
N LEU A 82 -3.12 -4.60 1.74
CA LEU A 82 -2.61 -3.28 2.10
C LEU A 82 -3.35 -2.71 3.31
N LEU A 83 -4.68 -2.78 3.32
CA LEU A 83 -5.54 -2.31 4.43
C LEU A 83 -5.15 -2.98 5.75
N LEU A 84 -5.08 -4.31 5.75
CA LEU A 84 -4.72 -5.11 6.92
C LEU A 84 -3.22 -4.99 7.26
N GLY A 85 -2.41 -4.51 6.33
CA GLY A 85 -0.96 -4.44 6.46
C GLY A 85 -0.34 -5.83 6.46
N ILE A 86 -0.88 -6.73 5.63
CA ILE A 86 -0.37 -8.07 5.35
C ILE A 86 0.60 -7.95 4.17
N PHE A 87 1.82 -8.44 4.35
CA PHE A 87 2.89 -8.36 3.34
C PHE A 87 2.98 -6.96 2.71
N SER A 88 2.90 -5.90 3.53
CA SER A 88 2.56 -4.55 3.04
C SER A 88 3.46 -4.02 1.92
N ARG A 89 4.74 -4.42 1.92
CA ARG A 89 5.70 -4.05 0.86
C ARG A 89 5.37 -4.73 -0.47
N LEU A 90 5.01 -6.02 -0.42
CA LEU A 90 4.58 -6.77 -1.61
C LEU A 90 3.24 -6.23 -2.11
N SER A 91 2.30 -5.99 -1.21
CA SER A 91 0.99 -5.39 -1.52
C SER A 91 1.16 -4.03 -2.20
N ALA A 92 2.00 -3.15 -1.64
CA ALA A 92 2.30 -1.85 -2.23
C ALA A 92 3.02 -1.95 -3.59
N ALA A 93 4.00 -2.86 -3.72
CA ALA A 93 4.72 -3.06 -4.98
C ALA A 93 3.80 -3.60 -6.08
N GLY A 94 2.92 -4.56 -5.76
CA GLY A 94 1.95 -5.10 -6.71
C GLY A 94 0.92 -4.06 -7.15
N LEU A 95 0.39 -3.25 -6.23
CA LEU A 95 -0.52 -2.15 -6.59
C LEU A 95 0.20 -1.10 -7.44
N MET A 96 1.46 -0.79 -7.15
CA MET A 96 2.25 0.14 -7.95
C MET A 96 2.51 -0.39 -9.37
N PHE A 97 2.68 -1.70 -9.52
CA PHE A 97 2.73 -2.36 -10.83
C PHE A 97 1.40 -2.24 -11.59
N ILE A 98 0.26 -2.48 -10.94
CA ILE A 98 -1.07 -2.31 -11.55
C ILE A 98 -1.28 -0.87 -12.01
N ILE A 99 -0.93 0.12 -11.18
CA ILE A 99 -0.97 1.54 -11.56
C ILE A 99 -0.12 1.80 -12.81
N TRP A 100 1.11 1.27 -12.85
CA TRP A 100 2.00 1.46 -13.99
C TRP A 100 1.40 0.88 -15.29
N VAL A 101 0.84 -0.33 -15.23
CA VAL A 101 0.17 -0.95 -16.39
C VAL A 101 -1.05 -0.11 -16.82
N ALA A 102 -1.86 0.35 -15.88
CA ALA A 102 -3.04 1.18 -16.17
C ALA A 102 -2.65 2.54 -16.76
N VAL A 103 -1.58 3.16 -16.26
CA VAL A 103 -1.04 4.40 -16.80
C VAL A 103 -0.56 4.20 -18.23
N TYR A 104 0.21 3.15 -18.49
CA TYR A 104 0.70 2.84 -19.83
C TYR A 104 -0.46 2.60 -20.81
N SER A 105 -1.40 1.74 -20.43
CA SER A 105 -2.39 1.21 -21.37
C SER A 105 -3.58 2.16 -21.56
N VAL A 106 -3.98 2.89 -20.52
CA VAL A 106 -5.21 3.72 -20.54
C VAL A 106 -4.90 5.21 -20.65
N HIS A 107 -3.79 5.68 -20.06
CA HIS A 107 -3.57 7.11 -19.87
C HIS A 107 -2.48 7.70 -20.77
N PHE A 108 -1.62 6.87 -21.36
CA PHE A 108 -0.44 7.34 -22.09
C PHE A 108 -0.81 8.03 -23.41
N ASP A 109 -1.82 7.52 -24.13
CA ASP A 109 -2.27 8.06 -25.42
C ASP A 109 -2.99 9.42 -25.30
N LEU A 110 -3.36 9.84 -24.09
CA LEU A 110 -4.00 11.15 -23.83
C LEU A 110 -3.00 12.31 -23.83
N GLY A 111 -1.70 12.03 -23.82
CA GLY A 111 -0.62 13.02 -23.85
C GLY A 111 -0.73 14.10 -22.76
N TRP A 112 -0.36 15.33 -23.11
CA TRP A 112 -0.37 16.48 -22.19
C TRP A 112 -1.78 16.89 -21.73
N HIS A 113 -2.82 16.50 -22.47
CA HIS A 113 -4.21 16.82 -22.11
C HIS A 113 -4.68 16.01 -20.90
N GLY A 114 -4.38 14.70 -20.86
CA GLY A 114 -4.64 13.85 -19.70
C GLY A 114 -3.78 14.22 -18.47
N TRP A 115 -2.56 14.73 -18.69
CA TRP A 115 -1.65 15.15 -17.62
C TRP A 115 -2.21 16.27 -16.72
N ASN A 116 -2.94 17.23 -17.31
CA ASN A 116 -3.48 18.36 -16.56
C ASN A 116 -4.81 18.08 -15.86
N GLN A 117 -5.44 16.94 -16.16
CA GLN A 117 -6.75 16.56 -15.62
C GLN A 117 -6.58 15.74 -14.33
N ILE A 118 -7.34 16.10 -13.30
CA ILE A 118 -7.39 15.33 -12.05
C ILE A 118 -8.18 14.04 -12.29
N ASP A 119 -9.36 14.19 -12.88
CA ASP A 119 -10.23 13.12 -13.34
C ASP A 119 -11.10 13.65 -14.49
N THR A 120 -11.67 12.76 -15.29
CA THR A 120 -12.66 13.09 -16.32
C THR A 120 -13.92 12.27 -16.11
N GLU A 121 -15.05 12.66 -16.73
CA GLU A 121 -16.28 11.86 -16.70
C GLU A 121 -16.08 10.42 -17.24
N SER A 122 -15.00 10.20 -17.99
CA SER A 122 -14.62 8.91 -18.55
C SER A 122 -13.49 8.21 -17.79
N GLY A 123 -12.99 8.76 -16.67
CA GLY A 123 -11.97 8.13 -15.82
C GLY A 123 -10.54 8.17 -16.37
N TYR A 124 -10.23 9.12 -17.26
CA TYR A 124 -8.97 9.21 -17.99
C TYR A 124 -7.93 10.18 -17.36
N GLY A 125 -8.17 10.66 -16.14
CA GLY A 125 -7.27 11.61 -15.47
C GLY A 125 -5.96 10.97 -15.00
N PHE A 126 -4.81 11.52 -15.40
CA PHE A 126 -3.51 10.94 -15.04
C PHE A 126 -3.09 11.21 -13.58
N LYS A 127 -3.58 12.31 -12.97
CA LYS A 127 -3.10 12.74 -11.65
C LYS A 127 -3.50 11.77 -10.52
N VAL A 128 -4.68 11.15 -10.60
CA VAL A 128 -5.14 10.20 -9.58
C VAL A 128 -4.21 8.97 -9.49
N PRO A 129 -3.91 8.26 -10.59
CA PRO A 129 -2.88 7.21 -10.61
C PRO A 129 -1.51 7.66 -10.09
N LEU A 130 -1.04 8.84 -10.51
CA LEU A 130 0.26 9.38 -10.06
C LEU A 130 0.27 9.64 -8.55
N MET A 131 -0.78 10.26 -8.01
CA MET A 131 -0.90 10.52 -6.57
C MET A 131 -0.91 9.22 -5.78
N MET A 132 -1.66 8.21 -6.23
CA MET A 132 -1.68 6.89 -5.61
C MET A 132 -0.30 6.23 -5.61
N ALA A 133 0.44 6.29 -6.73
CA ALA A 133 1.80 5.77 -6.81
C ALA A 133 2.75 6.47 -5.81
N ILE A 134 2.69 7.80 -5.71
CA ILE A 134 3.51 8.56 -4.77
C ILE A 134 3.14 8.23 -3.32
N MET A 135 1.85 8.10 -3.00
CA MET A 135 1.36 7.74 -1.67
C MET A 135 1.69 6.30 -1.27
N LEU A 136 1.90 5.39 -2.23
CA LEU A 136 2.39 4.03 -1.97
C LEU A 136 3.87 3.99 -1.58
N LEU A 137 4.70 4.97 -1.99
CA LEU A 137 6.13 4.98 -1.69
C LEU A 137 6.45 4.93 -0.19
N PRO A 138 5.80 5.74 0.69
CA PRO A 138 5.99 5.61 2.13
C PRO A 138 5.70 4.21 2.66
N VAL A 139 4.66 3.52 2.15
CA VAL A 139 4.31 2.15 2.59
C VAL A 139 5.35 1.14 2.07
N LEU A 140 5.84 1.33 0.85
CA LEU A 140 6.86 0.48 0.25
C LEU A 140 8.21 0.58 1.01
N VAL A 141 8.64 1.79 1.35
CA VAL A 141 9.91 2.04 2.04
C VAL A 141 9.81 1.69 3.53
N ASN A 142 8.82 2.23 4.23
CA ASN A 142 8.71 2.12 5.69
C ASN A 142 7.96 0.85 6.15
N GLY A 143 7.25 0.16 5.25
CA GLY A 143 6.41 -0.99 5.59
C GLY A 143 5.07 -0.59 6.22
N ALA A 144 4.43 -1.56 6.90
CA ALA A 144 3.05 -1.43 7.39
C ALA A 144 2.88 -0.58 8.66
N GLY A 145 3.98 -0.29 9.37
CA GLY A 145 3.97 0.30 10.71
C GLY A 145 3.47 -0.67 11.81
N ASN A 146 3.46 -0.18 13.06
CA ASN A 146 3.12 -1.00 14.23
C ASN A 146 1.66 -1.45 14.29
N TRP A 147 0.74 -0.74 13.62
CA TRP A 147 -0.69 -1.05 13.54
C TRP A 147 -1.02 -1.92 12.31
N SER A 148 -0.28 -3.01 12.15
CA SER A 148 -0.45 -3.96 11.06
C SER A 148 -0.64 -5.37 11.60
N VAL A 149 -1.37 -6.20 10.86
CA VAL A 149 -1.51 -7.62 11.18
C VAL A 149 -0.14 -8.30 11.18
N ASP A 150 0.77 -7.92 10.26
CA ASP A 150 2.16 -8.41 10.23
C ASP A 150 2.87 -8.22 11.58
N ASN A 151 2.69 -7.05 12.21
CA ASN A 151 3.33 -6.76 13.50
C ASN A 151 2.66 -7.53 14.66
N TYR A 152 1.34 -7.70 14.62
CA TYR A 152 0.61 -8.50 15.60
C TYR A 152 1.03 -9.98 15.56
N LEU A 153 1.17 -10.55 14.36
CA LEU A 153 1.61 -11.93 14.18
C LEU A 153 3.04 -12.16 14.67
N LYS A 154 3.96 -11.21 14.42
CA LYS A 154 5.32 -11.25 14.99
C LYS A 154 5.29 -11.27 16.51
N HIS A 155 4.48 -10.40 17.12
CA HIS A 155 4.35 -10.36 18.57
C HIS A 155 3.82 -11.69 19.12
N LEU A 156 2.79 -12.26 18.50
CA LEU A 156 2.25 -13.55 18.92
C LEU A 156 3.29 -14.67 18.81
N SER A 157 4.01 -14.76 17.69
CA SER A 157 5.07 -15.76 17.50
C SER A 157 6.19 -15.68 18.54
N SER A 158 6.60 -14.47 18.93
CA SER A 158 7.63 -14.26 19.98
C SER A 158 7.16 -14.73 21.36
N LEU A 159 5.87 -14.58 21.67
CA LEU A 159 5.28 -15.04 22.92
C LEU A 159 5.26 -16.58 22.97
N TRP A 160 4.83 -17.22 21.88
CA TRP A 160 4.84 -18.68 21.78
C TRP A 160 6.25 -19.27 21.90
N LEU A 161 7.24 -18.68 21.24
CA LEU A 161 8.64 -19.10 21.38
C LEU A 161 9.15 -18.96 22.81
N SER A 162 8.79 -17.87 23.50
CA SER A 162 9.18 -17.66 24.91
C SER A 162 8.54 -18.69 25.83
N VAL A 163 7.28 -19.07 25.59
CA VAL A 163 6.57 -20.11 26.35
C VAL A 163 7.19 -21.49 26.11
N LEU A 164 7.53 -21.82 24.87
CA LEU A 164 8.08 -23.14 24.51
C LEU A 164 9.54 -23.33 24.95
N THR A 165 10.35 -22.26 24.91
CA THR A 165 11.78 -22.34 25.22
C THR A 165 12.12 -21.94 26.66
N GLY A 166 11.17 -21.36 27.41
CA GLY A 166 11.41 -20.80 28.74
C GLY A 166 12.31 -19.55 28.73
N ILE A 167 12.76 -19.10 27.56
CA ILE A 167 13.61 -17.91 27.40
C ILE A 167 12.68 -16.70 27.34
N LYS A 168 12.77 -15.81 28.33
CA LYS A 168 12.09 -14.50 28.24
C LYS A 168 12.67 -13.73 27.06
N SER A 169 11.81 -13.37 26.11
CA SER A 169 12.13 -12.40 25.06
C SER A 169 12.53 -11.07 25.70
N GLU A 170 13.83 -10.81 25.83
CA GLU A 170 14.34 -9.48 26.20
C GLU A 170 14.02 -8.49 25.07
N ARG A 171 13.00 -7.65 25.29
CA ARG A 171 12.85 -6.43 24.50
C ARG A 171 14.03 -5.54 24.86
N THR A 172 14.91 -5.27 23.90
CA THR A 172 15.80 -4.10 23.93
C THR A 172 14.94 -2.85 23.85
N GLY A 173 14.37 -2.45 24.99
CA GLY A 173 13.79 -1.15 25.21
C GLY A 173 14.91 -0.13 25.29
N SER A 174 14.87 0.85 24.38
CA SER A 174 15.64 2.08 24.45
C SER A 174 15.66 2.64 25.89
N GLY A 175 16.80 2.54 26.57
CA GLY A 175 16.97 2.97 27.96
C GLY A 175 18.43 3.02 28.39
N LYS A 176 19.08 4.16 28.08
CA LYS A 176 20.10 4.87 28.88
C LYS A 176 21.31 4.11 29.46
N THR A 177 22.48 4.55 28.98
CA THR A 177 23.76 4.77 29.69
C THR A 177 24.34 3.62 30.52
N LEU A 178 25.32 2.92 29.95
CA LEU A 178 26.34 2.19 30.70
C LEU A 178 27.27 3.21 31.37
N ASP A 179 26.95 3.60 32.61
CA ASP A 179 27.92 4.22 33.51
C ASP A 179 28.86 3.12 34.02
N TYR A 180 30.03 2.98 33.40
CA TYR A 180 31.13 2.20 33.96
C TYR A 180 31.88 3.09 34.96
N HIS A 181 31.53 2.97 36.24
CA HIS A 181 32.42 3.32 37.35
C HIS A 181 32.89 2.03 38.03
N SER A 182 34.14 1.66 37.79
CA SER A 182 35.12 1.05 38.71
C SER A 182 36.45 0.91 37.99
#